data_AF-W1Y814-F1
#
_entry.id   AF-W1Y814-F1
#
_cell.length_a   1.000
_cell.length_b   1.000
_cell.length_c   1.000
_cell.angle_alpha   90.00
_cell.angle_beta   90.00
_cell.angle_gamma   90.00
#
_symmetry.space_group_name_H-M   'P 1'
#
loop_
_entity.id
_entity.type
_entity.pdbx_description
1 polymer ?
#
loop_
_entity_poly.entity_id
_entity_poly.type
_entity_poly.pdbx_seq_one_letter_code
_entity_poly.pdbx_strand_id
1 'polypeptide(L)'
;FSGAGLVFEEGENQDQVKYQAAHHQLVASALATKIAHEVNPQNQVGCMLAGGNFYPYSCKPEDVWAALEKDRENLFFIDVQARGAYPAYSARVFREKGVTINKAPGDDEILKNTVDFVSF
;
A
#
# COMPACT_ATOMS: atom_id res chain seq x y z
N PHE A 1 7.04 4.25 6.92
CA PHE A 1 8.21 4.88 6.26
C PHE A 1 8.25 4.36 4.84
N SER A 2 8.07 5.19 3.81
CA SER A 2 8.34 4.79 2.42
C SER A 2 9.67 5.43 2.02
N GLY A 3 10.64 4.61 1.60
CA GLY A 3 11.94 5.06 1.11
C GLY A 3 11.87 5.72 -0.27
N ALA A 4 10.84 6.53 -0.52
CA ALA A 4 10.56 7.15 -1.81
C ALA A 4 11.34 8.45 -2.06
N GLY A 5 12.23 8.86 -1.15
CA GLY A 5 13.03 10.09 -1.28
C GLY A 5 12.20 11.37 -1.27
N LEU A 6 11.10 11.38 -0.52
CA LEU A 6 10.19 12.53 -0.46
C LEU A 6 10.77 13.66 0.37
N VAL A 7 10.67 14.89 -0.15
CA VAL A 7 10.90 16.15 0.55
C VAL A 7 9.55 16.85 0.63
N PHE A 8 9.20 17.35 1.82
CA PHE A 8 7.94 18.06 2.04
C PHE A 8 8.21 19.56 2.14
N GLU A 9 7.31 20.35 1.56
CA GLU A 9 7.32 21.81 1.69
C GLU A 9 6.46 22.28 2.88
N GLU A 10 6.70 23.50 3.34
CA GLU A 10 5.92 24.08 4.43
C GLU A 10 4.46 24.30 3.99
N GLY A 11 3.51 23.79 4.78
CA GLY A 11 2.08 23.87 4.49
C GLY A 11 1.52 22.71 3.65
N GLU A 12 2.34 21.76 3.20
CA GLU A 12 1.86 20.58 2.47
C GLU A 12 1.14 19.57 3.39
N ASN A 13 0.09 18.95 2.86
CA ASN A 13 -0.44 17.72 3.46
C ASN A 13 0.52 16.57 3.16
N GLN A 14 1.38 16.24 4.13
CA GLN A 14 2.35 15.16 4.00
C GLN A 14 1.72 13.80 3.70
N ASP A 15 0.51 13.53 4.20
CA ASP A 15 -0.18 12.27 3.92
C ASP A 15 -0.59 12.20 2.45
N GLN A 16 -1.10 13.30 1.89
CA GLN A 16 -1.39 13.38 0.45
C GLN A 16 -0.16 13.03 -0.39
N VAL A 17 0.99 13.64 -0.09
CA VAL A 17 2.24 13.39 -0.81
C VAL A 17 2.69 11.94 -0.66
N LYS A 18 2.68 11.38 0.57
CA LYS A 18 3.08 10.00 0.84
C LYS A 18 2.20 8.98 0.13
N TYR A 19 0.88 9.13 0.21
CA TYR A 19 -0.05 8.17 -0.38
C TYR A 19 -0.09 8.27 -1.92
N GLN A 20 0.06 9.47 -2.49
CA GLN A 20 0.20 9.61 -3.94
C GLN A 20 1.49 8.97 -4.45
N ALA A 21 2.62 9.19 -3.76
CA ALA A 21 3.89 8.55 -4.11
C ALA A 21 3.79 7.03 -4.02
N ALA A 22 3.16 6.52 -2.95
CA ALA A 22 2.93 5.08 -2.79
C ALA A 22 2.02 4.52 -3.90
N HIS A 23 1.00 5.25 -4.34
CA HIS A 23 0.16 4.83 -5.48
C HIS A 23 0.99 4.61 -6.75
N HIS A 24 1.87 5.56 -7.10
CA HIS A 24 2.75 5.40 -8.27
C HIS A 24 3.70 4.20 -8.11
N GLN A 25 4.22 3.95 -6.91
CA GLN A 25 5.05 2.77 -6.63
C GLN A 25 4.27 1.46 -6.83
N LEU A 26 3.01 1.42 -6.39
CA LEU A 26 2.14 0.25 -6.57
C LEU A 26 1.86 -0.02 -8.05
N VAL A 27 1.53 1.02 -8.82
CA VAL A 27 1.31 0.91 -10.27
C VAL A 27 2.58 0.43 -10.97
N ALA A 28 3.74 1.03 -10.65
CA ALA A 28 5.04 0.60 -11.20
C ALA A 28 5.37 -0.86 -10.84
N SER A 29 5.10 -1.28 -9.61
CA SER A 29 5.30 -2.67 -9.18
C SER A 29 4.44 -3.64 -9.97
N ALA A 30 3.15 -3.32 -10.18
CA ALA A 30 2.25 -4.18 -10.94
C ALA A 30 2.65 -4.27 -12.43
N LEU A 31 3.12 -3.16 -13.02
CA LEU A 31 3.72 -3.17 -14.37
C LEU A 31 4.98 -4.05 -14.43
N ALA A 32 5.85 -3.98 -13.43
CA ALA A 32 7.04 -4.82 -13.37
C ALA A 32 6.68 -6.32 -13.30
N THR A 33 5.66 -6.67 -12.51
CA THR A 33 5.13 -8.05 -12.45
C THR A 33 4.61 -8.51 -13.82
N LYS A 34 3.79 -7.67 -14.48
CA LYS A 34 3.29 -7.95 -15.82
C LYS A 34 4.42 -8.25 -16.81
N ILE A 35 5.43 -7.38 -16.86
CA ILE A 35 6.58 -7.52 -17.76
C ILE A 35 7.37 -8.80 -17.43
N ALA A 36 7.55 -9.12 -16.15
CA ALA A 36 8.28 -10.32 -15.75
C ALA A 36 7.60 -11.60 -16.28
N HIS A 37 6.28 -11.69 -16.21
CA HIS A 37 5.52 -12.83 -16.73
C HIS A 37 5.43 -12.84 -18.27
N GLU A 38 5.42 -11.67 -18.93
CA GLU A 38 5.52 -11.55 -20.39
C GLU A 38 6.86 -12.07 -20.92
N VAL A 39 7.96 -11.79 -20.20
CA VAL A 39 9.30 -12.26 -20.54
C VAL A 39 9.44 -13.77 -20.30
N ASN A 40 8.97 -14.25 -19.15
CA ASN A 40 8.95 -15.68 -18.83
C ASN A 40 7.80 -15.99 -17.86
N PRO A 41 6.80 -16.79 -18.27
CA PRO A 41 5.68 -17.18 -17.41
C PRO A 41 6.07 -17.97 -16.16
N GLN A 42 7.30 -18.50 -16.08
CA GLN A 42 7.80 -19.22 -14.91
C GLN A 42 8.45 -18.31 -13.85
N ASN A 43 8.61 -17.02 -14.14
CA ASN A 43 9.14 -16.07 -13.17
C ASN A 43 8.20 -15.96 -11.97
N GLN A 44 8.76 -15.88 -10.76
CA GLN A 44 8.02 -15.56 -9.55
C GLN A 44 8.44 -14.18 -9.05
N VAL A 45 7.48 -13.27 -8.92
CA VAL A 45 7.66 -11.91 -8.45
C VAL A 45 6.99 -11.77 -7.09
N GLY A 46 7.74 -11.36 -6.08
CA GLY A 46 7.22 -11.16 -4.73
C GLY A 46 7.24 -9.71 -4.29
N CYS A 47 6.50 -9.41 -3.22
CA CYS A 47 6.67 -8.18 -2.45
C CYS A 47 7.17 -8.48 -1.04
N MET A 48 7.90 -7.53 -0.46
CA MET A 48 8.36 -7.62 0.93
C MET A 48 7.42 -6.82 1.84
N LEU A 49 6.89 -7.48 2.87
CA LEU A 49 6.23 -6.83 3.99
C LEU A 49 7.25 -6.65 5.13
N ALA A 50 7.41 -5.42 5.62
CA ALA A 50 8.07 -5.19 6.90
C ALA A 50 7.14 -5.69 8.03
N GLY A 51 7.19 -6.99 8.30
CA GLY A 51 6.24 -7.78 9.10
C GLY A 51 6.34 -7.57 10.61
N GLY A 52 6.28 -6.33 11.08
CA GLY A 52 6.07 -6.03 12.50
C GLY A 52 4.60 -6.20 12.88
N ASN A 53 4.35 -6.92 13.97
CA ASN A 53 3.02 -6.99 14.59
C ASN A 53 2.85 -5.84 15.59
N PHE A 54 1.67 -5.23 15.61
CA PHE A 54 1.31 -4.26 16.64
C PHE A 54 0.55 -4.95 17.78
N TYR A 55 1.16 -4.98 18.96
CA TYR A 55 0.51 -5.54 20.15
C TYR A 55 -0.14 -4.43 20.97
N PRO A 56 -1.38 -4.62 21.47
CA PRO A 56 -2.03 -3.65 22.33
C PRO A 56 -1.29 -3.56 23.67
N TYR A 57 -1.22 -2.35 24.23
CA TYR A 57 -0.59 -2.12 25.53
C TYR A 57 -1.37 -2.80 26.68
N SER A 58 -2.70 -2.83 26.59
CA SER A 58 -3.59 -3.46 27.57
C SER A 58 -4.82 -4.10 26.92
N CYS A 59 -5.69 -4.73 27.72
CA CYS A 59 -6.96 -5.30 27.24
C CYS A 59 -8.09 -4.28 27.08
N LYS A 60 -7.81 -2.98 27.27
CA LYS A 60 -8.81 -1.93 27.03
C LYS A 60 -9.22 -1.93 25.56
N PRO A 61 -10.52 -1.76 25.24
CA PRO A 61 -11.00 -1.73 23.87
C PRO A 61 -10.28 -0.69 23.00
N GLU A 62 -9.93 0.47 23.56
CA GLU A 62 -9.21 1.53 22.86
C GLU A 62 -7.80 1.10 22.40
N ASP A 63 -7.06 0.40 23.28
CA ASP A 63 -5.70 -0.09 22.98
C ASP A 63 -5.73 -1.20 21.93
N VAL A 64 -6.72 -2.08 22.00
CA VAL A 64 -6.94 -3.16 21.01
C VAL A 64 -7.30 -2.57 19.65
N TRP A 65 -8.16 -1.54 19.63
CA TRP A 65 -8.54 -0.87 18.38
C TRP A 65 -7.35 -0.15 17.74
N ALA A 66 -6.54 0.56 18.53
CA ALA A 66 -5.35 1.24 18.04
C ALA A 66 -4.32 0.26 17.43
N ALA A 67 -4.12 -0.91 18.04
CA ALA A 67 -3.27 -1.96 17.48
C ALA A 67 -3.79 -2.47 16.13
N LEU A 68 -5.10 -2.73 16.02
CA LEU A 68 -5.74 -3.16 14.77
C LEU A 68 -5.64 -2.11 13.66
N GLU A 69 -5.77 -0.83 13.98
CA GLU A 69 -5.59 0.25 13.01
C GLU A 69 -4.14 0.31 12.50
N LYS A 70 -3.16 0.11 13.38
CA LYS A 70 -1.74 0.07 12.99
C LYS A 70 -1.40 -1.14 12.11
N ASP A 71 -1.94 -2.31 12.41
CA ASP A 71 -1.80 -3.49 11.55
C ASP A 71 -2.40 -3.22 10.16
N ARG A 72 -3.58 -2.60 10.09
CA ARG A 72 -4.20 -2.23 8.80
C ARG A 72 -3.36 -1.21 8.02
N GLU A 73 -2.77 -0.23 8.70
CA GLU A 73 -1.83 0.70 8.06
C GLU A 73 -0.60 -0.03 7.49
N ASN A 74 -0.10 -1.06 8.18
CA ASN A 74 1.05 -1.85 7.72
C ASN A 74 0.71 -2.74 6.52
N LEU A 75 -0.44 -3.40 6.54
CA LEU A 75 -0.89 -4.31 5.48
C LEU A 75 -1.41 -3.59 4.24
N PHE A 76 -1.77 -2.31 4.36
CA PHE A 76 -2.45 -1.54 3.31
C PHE A 76 -1.82 -1.69 1.91
N PHE A 77 -0.50 -1.46 1.79
CA PHE A 77 0.19 -1.48 0.50
C PHE A 77 0.40 -2.90 -0.03
N ILE A 78 0.50 -3.88 0.88
CA ILE A 78 0.66 -5.30 0.54
C ILE A 78 -0.65 -5.87 0.04
N ASP A 79 -1.77 -5.51 0.67
CA ASP A 79 -3.10 -5.90 0.18
C ASP A 79 -3.32 -5.42 -1.26
N VAL A 80 -2.85 -4.21 -1.62
CA VAL A 80 -2.96 -3.73 -3.01
C VAL A 80 -2.09 -4.56 -3.95
N GLN A 81 -0.83 -4.86 -3.60
CA GLN A 81 0.07 -5.67 -4.46
C GLN A 81 -0.37 -7.13 -4.60
N ALA A 82 -0.94 -7.71 -3.55
CA ALA A 82 -1.31 -9.12 -3.52
C ALA A 82 -2.75 -9.36 -4.00
N ARG A 83 -3.67 -8.40 -3.84
CA ARG A 83 -5.09 -8.55 -4.22
C ARG A 83 -5.47 -7.72 -5.45
N GLY A 84 -4.60 -6.80 -5.87
CA GLY A 84 -4.78 -5.96 -7.05
C GLY A 84 -5.85 -4.88 -6.93
N ALA A 85 -6.29 -4.56 -5.72
CA ALA A 85 -7.29 -3.54 -5.46
C ALA A 85 -7.08 -2.89 -4.09
N TYR A 86 -7.53 -1.65 -3.98
CA TYR A 86 -7.57 -0.94 -2.70
C TYR A 86 -8.56 -1.61 -1.74
N PRO A 87 -8.16 -1.89 -0.48
CA PRO A 87 -9.08 -2.42 0.53
C PRO A 87 -10.28 -1.51 0.76
N ALA A 88 -11.45 -2.05 1.13
CA ALA A 88 -12.68 -1.26 1.31
C ALA A 88 -12.55 -0.14 2.36
N TYR A 89 -11.69 -0.32 3.37
CA TYR A 89 -11.44 0.69 4.40
C TYR A 89 -10.58 1.86 3.91
N SER A 90 -9.90 1.75 2.76
CA SER A 90 -9.05 2.79 2.20
C SER A 90 -9.78 4.12 2.00
N ALA A 91 -11.02 4.09 1.51
CA ALA A 91 -11.82 5.29 1.28
C ALA A 91 -12.14 6.05 2.58
N ARG A 92 -12.26 5.34 3.71
CA ARG A 92 -12.42 5.97 5.03
C ARG A 92 -11.10 6.60 5.47
N VAL A 93 -9.99 5.85 5.40
CA VAL A 93 -8.65 6.34 5.77
C VAL A 93 -8.27 7.59 4.98
N PHE A 94 -8.50 7.59 3.68
CA PHE A 94 -8.21 8.74 2.82
C PHE A 94 -9.04 9.96 3.18
N ARG A 95 -10.33 9.77 3.47
CA ARG A 95 -11.21 10.86 3.92
C ARG A 95 -10.76 11.45 5.26
N GLU A 96 -10.41 10.60 6.22
CA GLU A 96 -9.93 11.01 7.55
C GLU A 96 -8.60 11.77 7.46
N LYS A 97 -7.72 11.39 6.52
CA LYS A 97 -6.41 12.04 6.29
C LYS A 97 -6.45 13.20 5.28
N GLY A 98 -7.62 13.52 4.72
CA GLY A 98 -7.75 14.54 3.68
C GLY A 98 -6.96 14.21 2.40
N VAL A 99 -6.86 12.94 2.05
CA VAL A 99 -6.13 12.42 0.89
C VAL A 99 -7.08 12.14 -0.25
N THR A 100 -6.71 12.54 -1.46
CA THR A 100 -7.34 12.14 -2.72
C THR A 100 -6.28 11.56 -3.62
N ILE A 101 -6.37 10.27 -3.95
CA ILE A 101 -5.45 9.63 -4.89
C ILE A 101 -5.84 10.03 -6.31
N ASN A 102 -4.92 10.68 -7.00
CA ASN A 102 -5.05 10.95 -8.42
C ASN A 102 -4.63 9.68 -9.18
N LYS A 103 -5.63 8.94 -9.67
CA LYS A 103 -5.42 7.76 -10.53
C LYS A 103 -5.50 8.17 -11.99
N ALA A 104 -4.54 7.73 -12.79
CA ALA A 104 -4.62 7.82 -14.23
C ALA A 104 -5.62 6.79 -14.79
N PRO A 105 -6.20 7.03 -15.99
CA PRO A 105 -7.01 6.03 -16.66
C PRO A 105 -6.26 4.71 -16.84
N GLY A 106 -6.80 3.63 -16.30
CA GLY A 106 -6.21 2.29 -16.40
C GLY A 106 -5.39 1.84 -15.18
N ASP A 107 -5.08 2.72 -14.22
CA ASP A 107 -4.30 2.33 -13.03
C ASP A 107 -4.96 1.18 -12.27
N ASP A 108 -6.29 1.21 -12.11
CA ASP A 108 -7.03 0.13 -11.44
C ASP A 108 -6.97 -1.21 -12.18
N GLU A 109 -6.80 -1.21 -13.51
CA GLU A 109 -6.58 -2.43 -14.28
C GLU A 109 -5.12 -2.90 -14.19
N ILE A 110 -4.18 -1.96 -14.19
CA ILE A 110 -2.75 -2.27 -14.02
C ILE A 110 -2.51 -2.94 -12.67
N LEU A 111 -3.13 -2.44 -11.59
CA LEU A 111 -2.97 -3.00 -10.24
C LEU A 111 -3.38 -4.48 -10.15
N LYS A 112 -4.22 -4.99 -11.06
CA LYS A 112 -4.60 -6.41 -11.09
C LYS A 112 -3.45 -7.36 -11.44
N ASN A 113 -2.30 -6.84 -11.88
CA ASN A 113 -1.08 -7.65 -12.05
C ASN A 113 -0.42 -7.85 -10.68
N THR A 114 -0.93 -8.84 -9.94
CA THR A 114 -0.53 -9.11 -8.55
C THR A 114 0.75 -9.90 -8.43
N VAL A 115 1.45 -9.75 -7.30
CA VAL A 115 2.61 -10.58 -6.96
C VAL A 115 2.23 -12.05 -6.73
N ASP A 116 3.18 -12.94 -6.95
CA ASP A 116 3.03 -14.40 -6.78
C ASP A 116 3.17 -14.84 -5.33
N PHE A 117 3.93 -14.10 -4.52
CA PHE A 117 4.13 -14.38 -3.10
C PHE A 117 4.43 -13.12 -2.28
N VAL A 118 4.17 -13.21 -0.97
CA VAL A 118 4.55 -12.19 0.01
C VAL A 118 5.69 -12.76 0.87
N SER A 119 6.76 -11.99 1.04
CA SER A 119 7.94 -12.35 1.84
C SER A 119 8.23 -11.29 2.91
N PHE A 120 9.20 -11.55 3.80
CA PHE A 120 9.56 -10.71 4.94
C PHE A 120 11.09 -10.60 5.11
#